data_AF-A0A9D4MI96-F1
#
_entry.id   AF-A0A9D4MI96-F1
#
_cell.length_a   1.000
_cell.length_b   1.000
_cell.length_c   1.000
_cell.angle_alpha   90.00
_cell.angle_beta   90.00
_cell.angle_gamma   90.00
#
_symmetry.space_group_name_H-M   'P 1'
#
loop_
_entity.id
_entity.type
_entity.pdbx_description
1 polymer ?
#
loop_
_entity_poly.entity_id
_entity_poly.type
_entity_poly.pdbx_seq_one_letter_code
_entity_poly.pdbx_strand_id
1 'polypeptide(L)'
;MKKSLKAISTGPQYKEGTTWSRQLEDKAEPVAAHMHWTMKNCKENPQLLVLRQNLDSVVKHYKNEHDNCFDTSSLSCKTDKNYEPSRTVITNPKVEKMLENAIKSSVIYTSPEDFILSRSSFSVESFNNVMNIFQDKRIAFSDMQYNMRSQLSVFTGMKMLIEHLPPS
;
A
#
# COMPACT_ATOMS: atom_id res chain seq x y z
N MET A 1 -6.11 1.81 5.88
CA MET A 1 -4.80 2.50 5.91
C MET A 1 -4.82 3.83 5.15
N LYS A 2 -5.12 3.87 3.83
CA LYS A 2 -5.24 5.13 3.07
C LYS A 2 -6.15 6.18 3.72
N LYS A 3 -7.25 5.75 4.36
CA LYS A 3 -8.13 6.62 5.16
C LYS A 3 -7.42 7.29 6.35
N SER A 4 -6.61 6.54 7.10
CA SER A 4 -5.84 7.05 8.24
C SER A 4 -4.76 8.04 7.79
N LEU A 5 -4.08 7.75 6.68
CA LEU A 5 -3.10 8.67 6.08
C LEU A 5 -3.76 9.95 5.55
N LYS A 6 -4.95 9.83 4.94
CA LYS A 6 -5.71 11.00 4.47
C LYS A 6 -6.17 11.91 5.62
N ALA A 7 -6.47 11.32 6.78
CA ALA A 7 -6.90 12.07 7.96
C ALA A 7 -5.79 12.97 8.54
N ILE A 8 -4.52 12.55 8.41
CA ILE A 8 -3.36 13.34 8.86
C ILE A 8 -2.81 14.27 7.77
N SER A 9 -3.21 14.08 6.52
CA SER A 9 -2.72 14.85 5.37
C SER A 9 -3.62 16.02 4.99
N THR A 10 -4.90 16.00 5.39
CA THR A 10 -5.89 17.02 5.01
C THR A 10 -6.82 17.37 6.17
N GLY A 11 -7.19 18.65 6.30
CA GLY A 11 -8.12 19.10 7.32
C GLY A 11 -8.31 20.63 7.33
N PRO A 12 -9.12 21.15 8.27
CA PRO A 12 -9.34 22.59 8.38
C PRO A 12 -8.12 23.29 8.99
N GLN A 13 -7.80 24.48 8.50
CA GLN A 13 -6.57 25.22 8.84
C GLN A 13 -6.34 25.41 10.35
N TYR A 14 -7.40 25.66 11.14
CA TYR A 14 -7.28 25.83 12.59
C TYR A 14 -6.84 24.57 13.35
N LYS A 15 -6.87 23.39 12.70
CA LYS A 15 -6.37 22.12 13.25
C LYS A 15 -4.99 21.72 12.71
N GLU A 16 -4.36 22.55 11.87
CA GLU A 16 -3.02 22.30 11.35
C GLU A 16 -2.01 22.16 12.50
N GLY A 17 -1.18 21.12 12.47
CA GLY A 17 -0.20 20.79 13.52
C GLY A 17 -0.79 20.07 14.74
N THR A 18 -2.10 19.79 14.77
CA THR A 18 -2.74 18.98 15.82
C THR A 18 -3.28 17.66 15.27
N THR A 19 -4.21 17.71 14.30
CA THR A 19 -4.84 16.51 13.72
C THR A 19 -4.37 16.22 12.30
N TRP A 20 -3.86 17.23 11.59
CA TRP A 20 -3.30 17.10 10.24
C TRP A 20 -2.13 18.09 10.03
N SER A 21 -1.32 17.90 8.98
CA SER A 21 -0.24 18.84 8.64
C SER A 21 -0.01 18.93 7.14
N ARG A 22 0.29 20.13 6.62
CA ARG A 22 0.74 20.34 5.25
C ARG A 22 2.00 19.54 4.90
N GLN A 23 2.87 19.29 5.88
CA GLN A 23 4.05 18.44 5.67
C GLN A 23 3.68 16.98 5.38
N LEU A 24 2.42 16.57 5.50
CA LEU A 24 1.95 15.21 5.21
C LEU A 24 1.04 15.14 3.97
N GLU A 25 0.73 16.28 3.35
CA GLU A 25 -0.23 16.39 2.23
C GLU A 25 0.14 15.48 1.05
N ASP A 26 1.42 15.46 0.70
CA ASP A 26 1.99 14.69 -0.42
C ASP A 26 2.41 13.26 -0.06
N LYS A 27 2.10 12.78 1.16
CA LYS A 27 2.62 11.50 1.68
C LYS A 27 1.61 10.36 1.67
N ALA A 28 0.31 10.65 1.61
CA ALA A 28 -0.70 9.61 1.75
C ALA A 28 -0.63 8.52 0.66
N GLU A 29 -0.55 8.89 -0.61
CA GLU A 29 -0.40 7.95 -1.74
C GLU A 29 0.94 7.21 -1.74
N PRO A 30 2.11 7.88 -1.68
CA PRO A 30 3.39 7.18 -1.75
C PRO A 30 3.66 6.28 -0.54
N VAL A 31 3.22 6.68 0.66
CA VAL A 31 3.28 5.81 1.84
C VAL A 31 2.44 4.55 1.60
N ALA A 32 1.19 4.70 1.14
CA ALA A 32 0.33 3.56 0.87
C ALA A 32 0.92 2.62 -0.20
N ALA A 33 1.48 3.18 -1.28
CA ALA A 33 2.15 2.41 -2.32
C ALA A 33 3.38 1.65 -1.77
N HIS A 34 4.18 2.27 -0.91
CA HIS A 34 5.32 1.63 -0.26
C HIS A 34 4.89 0.47 0.65
N MET A 35 3.79 0.62 1.38
CA MET A 35 3.23 -0.47 2.19
C MET A 35 2.77 -1.65 1.33
N HIS A 36 2.02 -1.38 0.25
CA HIS A 36 1.59 -2.44 -0.67
C HIS A 36 2.77 -3.14 -1.33
N TRP A 37 3.80 -2.39 -1.72
CA TRP A 37 5.03 -2.96 -2.24
C TRP A 37 5.71 -3.85 -1.18
N THR A 38 5.80 -3.41 0.06
CA THR A 38 6.37 -4.17 1.18
C THR A 38 5.63 -5.49 1.40
N MET A 39 4.30 -5.45 1.38
CA MET A 39 3.46 -6.66 1.49
C MET A 39 3.71 -7.63 0.32
N LYS A 40 3.81 -7.13 -0.92
CA LYS A 40 4.08 -7.96 -2.10
C LYS A 40 5.47 -8.62 -2.05
N ASN A 41 6.44 -7.95 -1.43
CA ASN A 41 7.85 -8.35 -1.43
C ASN A 41 8.32 -8.94 -0.10
N CYS A 42 7.40 -9.27 0.82
CA CYS A 42 7.74 -9.88 2.11
C CYS A 42 8.25 -11.34 2.01
N LYS A 43 8.19 -11.95 0.81
CA LYS A 43 8.71 -13.29 0.46
C LYS A 43 8.30 -14.39 1.44
N GLU A 44 7.07 -14.30 1.96
CA GLU A 44 6.53 -15.25 2.94
C GLU A 44 7.42 -15.41 4.19
N ASN A 45 8.30 -14.44 4.46
CA ASN A 45 9.29 -14.57 5.51
C ASN A 45 8.60 -14.42 6.88
N PRO A 46 8.60 -15.47 7.71
CA PRO A 46 7.89 -15.48 8.99
C PRO A 46 8.50 -14.54 10.03
N GLN A 47 9.64 -13.91 9.76
CA GLN A 47 10.27 -13.06 10.76
C GLN A 47 9.55 -11.74 11.03
N LEU A 48 8.55 -11.31 10.24
CA LEU A 48 7.68 -10.11 10.44
C LEU A 48 8.40 -8.75 10.62
N LEU A 49 9.71 -8.80 10.89
CA LEU A 49 10.64 -7.71 11.17
C LEU A 49 10.94 -6.94 9.90
N VAL A 50 11.06 -7.60 8.75
CA VAL A 50 11.28 -6.91 7.47
C VAL A 50 10.12 -5.98 7.14
N LEU A 51 8.88 -6.41 7.44
CA LEU A 51 7.70 -5.59 7.18
C LEU A 51 7.68 -4.37 8.13
N ARG A 52 7.89 -4.58 9.43
CA ARG A 52 7.93 -3.49 10.42
C ARG A 52 9.12 -2.53 10.20
N GLN A 53 10.31 -3.06 9.92
CA GLN A 53 11.52 -2.29 9.61
C GLN A 53 11.33 -1.44 8.35
N ASN A 54 10.71 -1.99 7.30
CA ASN A 54 10.39 -1.23 6.10
C ASN A 54 9.41 -0.11 6.40
N LEU A 55 8.36 -0.39 7.18
CA LEU A 55 7.40 0.62 7.59
C LEU A 55 8.02 1.73 8.47
N ASP A 56 8.92 1.37 9.38
CA ASP A 56 9.66 2.35 10.21
C ASP A 56 10.65 3.17 9.37
N SER A 57 11.22 2.60 8.30
CA SER A 57 12.12 3.30 7.39
C SER A 57 11.44 4.44 6.63
N VAL A 58 10.13 4.34 6.39
CA VAL A 58 9.35 5.37 5.68
C VAL A 58 9.41 6.72 6.39
N VAL A 59 9.34 6.72 7.72
CA VAL A 59 9.40 7.96 8.51
C VAL A 59 10.77 8.61 8.36
N LYS A 60 11.85 7.83 8.45
CA LYS A 60 13.23 8.30 8.29
C LYS A 60 13.49 8.86 6.89
N HIS A 61 13.00 8.17 5.86
CA HIS A 61 13.10 8.64 4.47
C HIS A 61 12.51 10.04 4.30
N TYR A 62 11.34 10.31 4.89
CA TYR A 62 10.72 11.64 4.81
C TYR A 62 11.35 12.71 5.71
N LYS A 63 12.21 12.32 6.65
CA LYS A 63 13.11 13.22 7.39
C LYS A 63 14.40 13.53 6.63
N ASN A 64 14.54 13.00 5.40
CA ASN A 64 15.78 13.05 4.62
C ASN A 64 16.93 12.25 5.26
N GLU A 65 16.61 11.26 6.10
CA GLU A 65 17.56 10.32 6.71
C GLU A 65 17.53 9.00 5.91
N HIS A 66 18.53 8.77 5.05
CA HIS A 66 18.50 7.68 4.06
C HIS A 66 19.28 6.42 4.44
N ASP A 67 19.83 6.33 5.65
CA ASP A 67 20.69 5.21 6.12
C ASP A 67 20.04 3.82 5.95
N ASN A 68 18.71 3.75 6.07
CA ASN A 68 17.95 2.50 6.01
C ASN A 68 16.90 2.50 4.89
N CYS A 69 17.09 3.29 3.82
CA CYS A 69 16.18 3.23 2.68
C CYS A 69 16.19 1.83 2.06
N PHE A 70 15.03 1.27 1.74
CA PHE A 70 14.98 0.00 1.02
C PHE A 70 15.28 0.23 -0.46
N ASP A 71 15.99 -0.71 -1.10
CA ASP A 71 16.59 -0.55 -2.45
C ASP A 71 15.58 -0.39 -3.60
N THR A 72 14.28 -0.34 -3.31
CA THR A 72 13.24 -0.58 -4.30
C THR A 72 12.38 0.63 -4.64
N SER A 73 12.48 1.75 -3.91
CA SER A 73 11.68 2.96 -4.19
C SER A 73 12.44 4.14 -4.78
N SER A 74 13.77 4.16 -4.75
CA SER A 74 14.60 5.05 -5.58
C SER A 74 16.07 4.83 -5.22
N LEU A 75 16.80 4.11 -6.08
CA LEU A 75 18.25 3.95 -5.94
C LEU A 75 18.96 5.33 -5.83
N SER A 76 18.37 6.37 -6.44
CA SER A 76 18.89 7.74 -6.42
C SER A 76 19.06 8.33 -5.01
N CYS A 77 18.22 7.98 -4.02
CA CYS A 77 18.39 8.53 -2.66
C CYS A 77 19.65 8.02 -1.93
N LYS A 78 20.20 6.87 -2.34
CA LYS A 78 21.46 6.32 -1.81
C LYS A 78 22.66 6.63 -2.70
N THR A 79 22.47 6.70 -4.01
CA THR A 79 23.58 6.80 -4.97
C THR A 79 23.89 8.23 -5.40
N ASP A 80 22.92 9.13 -5.36
CA ASP A 80 23.09 10.51 -5.81
C ASP A 80 23.53 11.41 -4.65
N LYS A 81 24.71 12.03 -4.80
CA LYS A 81 25.24 12.99 -3.82
C LYS A 81 24.43 14.29 -3.77
N ASN A 82 23.67 14.59 -4.82
CA ASN A 82 22.82 15.77 -4.94
C ASN A 82 21.33 15.40 -4.90
N TYR A 83 20.97 14.30 -4.22
CA TYR A 83 19.57 13.89 -4.10
C TYR A 83 18.74 14.99 -3.42
N GLU A 84 17.84 15.59 -4.19
CA GLU A 84 16.83 16.50 -3.67
C GLU A 84 15.51 15.73 -3.43
N PRO A 85 14.93 15.79 -2.22
CA PRO A 85 13.64 15.19 -1.95
C PRO A 85 12.57 15.77 -2.88
N SER A 86 11.89 14.90 -3.63
CA SER A 86 10.77 15.29 -4.49
C SER A 86 9.51 15.72 -3.71
N ARG A 87 9.53 15.58 -2.39
CA ARG A 87 8.41 15.79 -1.48
C ARG A 87 8.86 16.59 -0.27
N THR A 88 7.88 17.20 0.39
CA THR A 88 8.10 18.06 1.55
C THR A 88 8.85 17.29 2.65
N VAL A 89 9.98 17.81 3.13
CA VAL A 89 10.71 17.17 4.23
C VAL A 89 9.97 17.38 5.55
N ILE A 90 9.89 16.33 6.37
CA ILE A 90 9.35 16.42 7.73
C ILE A 90 10.40 17.04 8.63
N THR A 91 10.09 18.22 9.17
CA THR A 91 10.98 18.94 10.10
C THR A 91 10.43 18.98 11.53
N ASN A 92 9.12 18.82 11.69
CA ASN A 92 8.47 18.97 12.99
C ASN A 92 8.33 17.61 13.70
N PRO A 93 8.84 17.44 14.94
CA PRO A 93 8.75 16.18 15.68
C PRO A 93 7.30 15.76 16.02
N LYS A 94 6.34 16.71 16.07
CA LYS A 94 4.91 16.35 16.20
C LYS A 94 4.38 15.67 14.94
N VAL A 95 4.79 16.16 13.77
CA VAL A 95 4.38 15.63 12.47
C VAL A 95 4.99 14.25 12.24
N GLU A 96 6.24 14.05 12.65
CA GLU A 96 6.89 12.74 12.68
C GLU A 96 6.04 11.73 13.47
N LYS A 97 5.68 12.06 14.72
CA LYS A 97 4.83 11.20 15.55
C LYS A 97 3.45 10.95 14.93
N MET A 98 2.87 11.92 14.23
CA MET A 98 1.58 11.73 13.55
C MET A 98 1.67 10.67 12.45
N LEU A 99 2.72 10.74 11.62
CA LEU A 99 2.96 9.76 10.57
C LEU A 99 3.29 8.39 11.17
N GLU A 100 4.18 8.36 12.17
CA GLU A 100 4.56 7.13 12.89
C GLU A 100 3.34 6.45 13.50
N ASN A 101 2.48 7.19 14.19
CA ASN A 101 1.24 6.67 14.77
C ASN A 101 0.28 6.16 13.69
N ALA A 102 0.15 6.85 12.56
CA ALA A 102 -0.70 6.40 11.45
C ALA A 102 -0.21 5.09 10.82
N ILE A 103 1.11 4.89 10.77
CA ILE A 103 1.75 3.65 10.31
C ILE A 103 1.54 2.53 11.34
N LYS A 104 1.90 2.78 12.60
CA LYS A 104 1.86 1.77 13.68
C LYS A 104 0.46 1.35 14.10
N SER A 105 -0.54 2.21 13.91
CA SER A 105 -1.96 1.88 14.10
C SER A 105 -2.58 1.11 12.93
N SER A 106 -1.83 0.90 11.84
CA SER A 106 -2.35 0.14 10.71
C SER A 106 -2.37 -1.35 11.02
N VAL A 107 -3.41 -2.05 10.53
CA VAL A 107 -3.55 -3.51 10.68
C VAL A 107 -2.33 -4.25 10.12
N ILE A 108 -1.71 -3.69 9.07
CA ILE A 108 -0.50 -4.19 8.43
C ILE A 108 0.68 -4.23 9.43
N TYR A 109 0.77 -3.24 10.33
CA TYR A 109 1.82 -3.18 11.35
C TYR A 109 1.48 -4.00 12.59
N THR A 110 0.21 -3.97 13.03
CA THR A 110 -0.24 -4.67 14.26
C THR A 110 -0.33 -6.18 14.08
N SER A 111 -0.83 -6.62 12.93
CA SER A 111 -1.09 -8.03 12.58
C SER A 111 -0.42 -8.39 11.25
N PRO A 112 0.92 -8.27 11.15
CA PRO A 112 1.64 -8.50 9.90
C PRO A 112 1.54 -9.95 9.42
N GLU A 113 1.27 -10.91 10.31
CA GLU A 113 1.03 -12.32 10.02
C GLU A 113 -0.12 -12.56 9.05
N ASP A 114 -1.19 -11.77 9.13
CA ASP A 114 -2.35 -11.87 8.24
C ASP A 114 -2.01 -11.51 6.79
N PHE A 115 -0.89 -10.82 6.58
CA PHE A 115 -0.47 -10.28 5.29
C PHE A 115 0.71 -11.02 4.66
N ILE A 116 1.25 -12.06 5.30
CA ILE A 116 2.37 -12.87 4.76
C ILE A 116 1.98 -13.48 3.41
N LEU A 117 0.72 -13.88 3.26
CA LEU A 117 0.18 -14.50 2.05
C LEU A 117 -0.36 -13.47 1.04
N SER A 118 -0.20 -12.16 1.26
CA SER A 118 -0.79 -11.11 0.40
C SER A 118 -0.39 -11.22 -1.08
N ARG A 119 0.76 -11.82 -1.38
CA ARG A 119 1.17 -12.10 -2.77
C ARG A 119 0.28 -13.14 -3.43
N SER A 120 -0.14 -14.17 -2.69
CA SER A 120 -1.05 -15.22 -3.17
C SER A 120 -2.52 -14.77 -3.23
N SER A 121 -2.91 -13.75 -2.45
CA SER A 121 -4.30 -13.26 -2.42
C SER A 121 -4.61 -12.23 -3.50
N PHE A 122 -3.62 -11.56 -4.11
CA PHE A 122 -3.87 -10.54 -5.13
C PHE A 122 -4.61 -11.11 -6.36
N SER A 123 -4.18 -12.28 -6.85
CA SER A 123 -4.86 -12.99 -7.94
C SER A 123 -6.29 -13.36 -7.57
N VAL A 124 -6.51 -13.78 -6.32
CA VAL A 124 -7.84 -14.11 -5.80
C VAL A 124 -8.73 -12.88 -5.70
N GLU A 125 -8.20 -11.74 -5.25
CA GLU A 125 -8.95 -10.48 -5.13
C GLU A 125 -9.27 -9.88 -6.50
N SER A 126 -8.31 -9.88 -7.44
CA SER A 126 -8.58 -9.50 -8.84
C SER A 126 -9.64 -10.39 -9.47
N PHE A 127 -9.57 -11.70 -9.25
CA PHE A 127 -10.59 -12.64 -9.74
C PHE A 127 -11.96 -12.36 -9.12
N ASN A 128 -12.04 -12.13 -7.81
CA ASN A 128 -13.28 -11.78 -7.14
C ASN A 128 -13.89 -10.46 -7.65
N ASN A 129 -13.06 -9.48 -7.98
CA ASN A 129 -13.54 -8.22 -8.57
C ASN A 129 -14.11 -8.44 -9.98
N VAL A 130 -13.47 -9.27 -10.81
CA VAL A 130 -14.01 -9.66 -12.11
C VAL A 130 -15.34 -10.39 -11.96
N MET A 131 -15.41 -11.35 -11.04
CA MET A 131 -16.63 -12.07 -10.73
C MET A 131 -17.76 -11.10 -10.35
N ASN A 132 -17.49 -10.08 -9.53
CA ASN A 132 -18.51 -9.09 -9.15
C ASN A 132 -19.01 -8.23 -10.33
N ILE A 133 -18.22 -8.02 -11.39
CA ILE A 133 -18.65 -7.28 -12.59
C ILE A 133 -19.69 -8.09 -13.37
N PHE A 134 -19.44 -9.38 -13.54
CA PHE A 134 -20.31 -10.25 -14.34
C PHE A 134 -21.43 -10.89 -13.51
N GLN A 135 -21.20 -11.07 -12.21
CA GLN A 135 -22.11 -11.66 -11.22
C GLN A 135 -22.25 -10.74 -10.01
N ASP A 136 -22.92 -9.61 -10.21
CA ASP A 136 -23.32 -8.78 -9.08
C ASP A 136 -24.26 -9.58 -8.17
N LYS A 137 -23.85 -9.78 -6.92
CA LYS A 137 -24.58 -10.54 -5.90
C LYS A 137 -25.96 -9.95 -5.56
N ARG A 138 -26.23 -8.72 -5.99
CA ARG A 138 -27.52 -8.02 -5.79
C ARG A 138 -28.56 -8.37 -6.85
N ILE A 139 -28.15 -9.02 -7.95
CA ILE A 139 -29.04 -9.36 -9.06
C ILE A 139 -29.23 -10.87 -9.07
N ALA A 140 -30.49 -11.31 -9.01
CA ALA A 140 -30.83 -12.72 -9.19
C ALA A 140 -30.83 -13.02 -10.70
N PHE A 141 -29.94 -13.94 -11.11
CA PHE A 141 -29.88 -14.43 -12.48
C PHE A 141 -30.51 -15.82 -12.57
N SER A 142 -31.08 -16.16 -13.73
CA SER A 142 -31.46 -17.55 -14.01
C SER A 142 -30.23 -18.44 -14.15
N ASP A 143 -30.36 -19.75 -13.94
CA ASP A 143 -29.25 -20.70 -13.95
C ASP A 143 -28.40 -20.64 -15.22
N MET A 144 -29.03 -20.40 -16.38
CA MET A 144 -28.34 -20.24 -17.65
C MET A 144 -27.48 -18.97 -17.69
N GLN A 145 -28.02 -17.84 -17.23
CA GLN A 145 -27.28 -16.58 -17.17
C GLN A 145 -26.17 -16.63 -16.13
N TYR A 146 -26.43 -17.28 -14.99
CA TYR A 146 -25.43 -17.51 -13.96
C TYR A 146 -24.22 -18.27 -14.52
N ASN A 147 -24.45 -19.42 -15.15
CA ASN A 147 -23.39 -20.26 -15.73
C ASN A 147 -22.60 -19.53 -16.82
N MET A 148 -23.28 -18.85 -17.75
CA MET A 148 -22.62 -18.08 -18.81
C MET A 148 -21.73 -16.96 -18.24
N ARG A 149 -22.22 -16.23 -17.23
CA ARG A 149 -21.49 -15.14 -16.57
C ARG A 149 -20.31 -15.65 -15.73
N SER A 150 -20.44 -16.82 -15.08
CA SER A 150 -19.32 -17.50 -14.41
C SER A 150 -18.22 -17.82 -15.42
N GLN A 151 -18.57 -18.42 -16.56
CA GLN A 151 -17.59 -18.78 -17.59
C GLN A 151 -16.89 -17.55 -18.17
N LEU A 152 -17.63 -16.47 -18.47
CA LEU A 152 -17.05 -15.21 -18.93
C LEU A 152 -16.06 -14.60 -17.92
N SER A 153 -16.37 -14.69 -16.62
CA SER A 153 -15.50 -14.24 -15.55
C SER A 153 -14.22 -15.06 -15.46
N VAL A 154 -14.32 -16.39 -15.62
CA VAL A 154 -13.17 -17.30 -15.66
C VAL A 154 -12.27 -16.99 -16.85
N PHE A 155 -12.82 -16.87 -18.06
CA PHE A 155 -12.04 -16.52 -19.24
C PHE A 155 -11.33 -15.16 -19.11
N THR A 156 -12.04 -14.15 -18.61
CA THR A 156 -11.48 -12.80 -18.42
C THR A 156 -10.43 -12.78 -17.30
N GLY A 157 -10.68 -13.48 -16.20
CA GLY A 157 -9.75 -13.59 -15.08
C GLY A 157 -8.48 -14.36 -15.43
N MET A 158 -8.59 -15.48 -16.17
CA MET A 158 -7.44 -16.25 -16.64
C MET A 158 -6.56 -15.44 -17.59
N LYS A 159 -7.15 -14.64 -18.49
CA LYS A 159 -6.39 -13.75 -19.37
C LYS A 159 -5.53 -12.76 -18.58
N MET A 160 -6.09 -12.14 -17.53
CA MET A 160 -5.33 -11.22 -16.67
C MET A 160 -4.22 -11.93 -15.88
N LEU A 161 -4.41 -13.18 -15.48
CA LEU A 161 -3.37 -13.95 -14.79
C LEU A 161 -2.21 -14.30 -15.74
N ILE A 162 -2.49 -14.63 -16.99
CA ILE A 162 -1.48 -14.97 -17.99
C ILE A 162 -0.66 -13.73 -18.38
N GLU A 163 -1.30 -12.57 -18.55
CA GLU A 163 -0.62 -11.32 -18.94
C GLU A 163 0.24 -10.69 -17.83
N HIS A 164 0.09 -11.11 -16.56
CA HIS A 164 0.87 -10.62 -15.41
C HIS A 164 1.95 -11.59 -14.92
N LEU A 165 2.12 -12.75 -15.58
CA LEU A 165 3.26 -13.63 -15.31
C LEU A 165 4.53 -13.03 -15.95
N PRO A 166 5.65 -12.92 -15.21
CA PRO A 166 6.90 -12.46 -15.81
C PRO A 166 7.31 -13.42 -16.93
N PRO A 167 7.89 -12.91 -18.04
CA PRO A 167 8.41 -13.78 -19.09
C PRO A 167 9.47 -14.72 -18.47
N SER A 168 9.35 -16.00 -18.84
CA SER A 168 10.28 -17.08 -18.50
C SER A 168 11.67 -16.84 -19.06
#